data_AF-A0AAX3R249-F1
#
_entry.id   AF-A0AAX3R249-F1
#
_cell.length_a   1.000
_cell.length_b   1.000
_cell.length_c   1.000
_cell.angle_alpha   90.00
_cell.angle_beta   90.00
_cell.angle_gamma   90.00
#
_symmetry.space_group_name_H-M   'P 1'
#
loop_
_entity.id
_entity.type
_entity.pdbx_description
1 polymer ?
#
loop_
_entity_poly.entity_id
_entity_poly.type
_entity_poly.pdbx_seq_one_letter_code
_entity_poly.pdbx_strand_id
1 'polypeptide(L)'
;MTTKIGQILNNATVIQTSSFEISQRESPEPISRNPNGECSVSLYTGDLADPREIAVSISRLMTAFPKMGDPFFNLLAERVRANKFTTKRLNDAINHLIDNFNYKELNIADIIKFDKRAKLYSYNDVCKMVSKGEATFSDFAVKEINGTHYRVKKTDIE
;
A
#
# COMPACT_ATOMS: atom_id res chain seq x y z
N MET A 1 -17.04 -57.56 29.96
CA MET A 1 -16.92 -56.50 30.98
C MET A 1 -15.90 -55.49 30.49
N THR A 2 -16.36 -54.25 30.35
CA THR A 2 -15.64 -53.06 29.87
C THR A 2 -14.71 -52.49 30.94
N THR A 3 -13.45 -52.22 30.61
CA THR A 3 -12.60 -51.33 31.42
C THR A 3 -11.89 -50.31 30.56
N LYS A 4 -12.12 -49.06 30.96
CA LYS A 4 -11.84 -47.77 30.33
C LYS A 4 -10.35 -47.50 30.17
N ILE A 5 -9.96 -47.04 28.98
CA ILE A 5 -8.68 -46.38 28.72
C ILE A 5 -8.72 -45.00 29.36
N GLY A 6 -7.66 -44.68 30.09
CA GLY A 6 -7.52 -43.52 30.94
C GLY A 6 -7.66 -42.17 30.22
N GLN A 7 -8.27 -41.25 30.95
CA GLN A 7 -8.24 -39.81 30.73
C GLN A 7 -6.82 -39.26 30.96
N ILE A 8 -6.58 -38.07 30.39
CA ILE A 8 -5.50 -37.05 30.58
C ILE A 8 -5.22 -36.54 29.15
N LEU A 9 -5.51 -35.32 28.67
CA LEU A 9 -5.65 -33.99 29.26
C LEU A 9 -6.46 -33.14 28.22
N ASN A 10 -7.66 -32.67 28.52
CA ASN A 10 -7.99 -31.25 28.77
C ASN A 10 -7.03 -30.21 28.17
N ASN A 11 -7.47 -29.45 27.16
CA ASN A 11 -7.83 -28.03 27.33
C ASN A 11 -8.14 -27.31 26.01
N ALA A 12 -9.23 -26.53 26.04
CA ALA A 12 -9.34 -25.17 25.52
C ALA A 12 -9.34 -24.95 23.98
N THR A 13 -10.23 -24.19 23.35
CA THR A 13 -11.42 -23.44 23.76
C THR A 13 -12.15 -23.07 22.48
N VAL A 14 -13.48 -23.08 22.57
CA VAL A 14 -14.46 -22.37 21.74
C VAL A 14 -13.89 -21.05 21.19
N ILE A 15 -13.71 -20.92 19.88
CA ILE A 15 -13.58 -19.61 19.25
C ILE A 15 -15.00 -19.10 19.00
N GLN A 16 -15.40 -18.23 19.91
CA GLN A 16 -16.59 -17.40 19.83
C GLN A 16 -16.58 -16.64 18.49
N THR A 17 -17.67 -16.79 17.74
CA THR A 17 -18.10 -15.80 16.76
C THR A 17 -18.39 -14.50 17.50
N SER A 18 -17.39 -13.63 17.61
CA SER A 18 -17.59 -12.23 17.95
C SER A 18 -17.71 -11.43 16.66
N SER A 19 -18.85 -10.78 16.54
CA SER A 19 -19.16 -9.75 15.56
C SER A 19 -18.08 -8.67 15.62
N PHE A 20 -17.09 -8.73 14.72
CA PHE A 20 -16.11 -7.67 14.57
C PHE A 20 -16.54 -6.74 13.45
N GLU A 21 -16.80 -5.51 13.89
CA GLU A 21 -17.11 -4.31 13.15
C GLU A 21 -16.43 -4.22 11.78
N ILE A 22 -17.25 -4.21 10.73
CA ILE A 22 -16.86 -3.77 9.39
C ILE A 22 -16.74 -2.25 9.46
N SER A 23 -15.60 -1.69 9.86
CA SER A 23 -15.29 -0.29 9.57
C SER A 23 -13.83 0.09 9.85
N GLN A 24 -12.87 -0.54 9.17
CA GLN A 24 -11.54 0.06 8.89
C GLN A 24 -10.99 -0.52 7.58
N ARG A 25 -11.65 -0.25 6.46
CA ARG A 25 -11.18 -0.68 5.12
C ARG A 25 -10.36 0.37 4.37
N GLU A 26 -10.26 1.59 4.91
CA GLU A 26 -9.53 2.65 4.23
C GLU A 26 -8.06 2.66 4.64
N SER A 27 -7.18 2.70 3.64
CA SER A 27 -5.79 3.07 3.90
C SER A 27 -5.79 4.50 4.45
N PRO A 28 -5.24 4.77 5.65
CA PRO A 28 -5.06 6.15 6.10
C PRO A 28 -4.17 6.84 5.07
N GLU A 29 -4.58 7.97 4.49
CA GLU A 29 -3.73 8.75 3.58
C GLU A 29 -2.48 9.22 4.35
N PRO A 30 -1.33 8.53 4.27
CA PRO A 30 -0.22 8.87 5.13
C PRO A 30 0.50 10.03 4.46
N ILE A 31 0.19 11.24 4.89
CA ILE A 31 1.04 12.40 4.61
C ILE A 31 2.42 12.03 5.14
N SER A 32 3.41 11.92 4.25
CA SER A 32 4.80 11.83 4.66
C SER A 32 5.46 13.18 4.47
N ARG A 33 6.38 13.50 5.39
CA ARG A 33 7.25 14.66 5.28
C ARG A 33 8.65 14.17 4.94
N ASN A 34 9.23 14.76 3.90
CA ASN A 34 10.65 14.54 3.62
C ASN A 34 11.53 15.38 4.58
N PRO A 35 12.84 15.12 4.64
CA PRO A 35 13.76 15.87 5.51
C PRO A 35 13.79 17.39 5.25
N ASN A 36 13.37 17.81 4.06
CA ASN A 36 13.31 19.23 3.66
C ASN A 36 12.00 19.90 4.09
N GLY A 37 11.13 19.19 4.81
CA GLY A 37 9.84 19.69 5.29
C GLY A 37 8.70 19.63 4.27
N GLU A 38 8.94 19.11 3.07
CA GLU A 38 7.92 19.00 2.03
C GLU A 38 6.97 17.84 2.33
N CYS A 39 5.67 18.10 2.22
CA CYS A 39 4.63 17.12 2.43
C CYS A 39 4.29 16.42 1.11
N SER A 40 4.05 15.11 1.15
CA SER A 40 3.55 14.33 0.00
C SER A 40 2.48 13.35 0.45
N VAL A 41 1.54 13.05 -0.44
CA VAL A 41 0.47 12.06 -0.20
C VAL A 41 0.57 10.93 -1.23
N SER A 42 0.24 9.72 -0.81
CA SER A 42 0.08 8.60 -1.76
C SER A 42 -1.18 8.85 -2.61
N LEU A 43 -1.08 8.52 -3.90
CA LEU A 43 -2.20 8.57 -4.84
C LEU A 43 -3.09 7.34 -4.76
N TYR A 44 -2.65 6.30 -4.04
CA TYR A 44 -3.42 5.08 -3.88
C TYR A 44 -4.36 5.21 -2.69
N THR A 45 -5.61 5.57 -2.99
CA THR A 45 -6.71 5.64 -2.03
C THR A 45 -7.69 4.47 -2.22
N GLY A 46 -8.43 4.12 -1.17
CA GLY A 46 -9.51 3.13 -1.23
C GLY A 46 -9.21 1.85 -0.45
N ASP A 47 -9.90 0.78 -0.85
CA ASP A 47 -9.87 -0.52 -0.15
C ASP A 47 -8.49 -1.18 -0.24
N LEU A 48 -8.11 -1.83 0.87
CA LEU A 48 -6.92 -2.68 0.92
C LEU A 48 -7.10 -3.89 0.00
N ALA A 49 -5.99 -4.37 -0.57
CA ALA A 49 -6.00 -5.55 -1.42
C ALA A 49 -6.55 -6.78 -0.66
N ASP A 50 -7.56 -7.43 -1.25
CA ASP A 50 -8.14 -8.66 -0.70
C ASP A 50 -7.13 -9.82 -0.81
N PRO A 51 -7.11 -10.80 0.12
CA PRO A 51 -6.29 -12.00 0.00
C PRO A 51 -6.31 -12.68 -1.38
N ARG A 52 -7.46 -12.72 -2.06
CA ARG A 52 -7.57 -13.28 -3.42
C ARG A 52 -6.78 -12.47 -4.43
N GLU A 53 -6.86 -11.15 -4.37
CA GLU A 53 -6.15 -10.25 -5.30
C GLU A 53 -4.64 -10.29 -5.05
N ILE A 54 -4.22 -10.40 -3.79
CA ILE A 54 -2.83 -10.60 -3.41
C ILE A 54 -2.32 -11.93 -4.00
N ALA A 55 -3.09 -13.02 -3.87
CA ALA A 55 -2.71 -14.33 -4.42
C ALA A 55 -2.56 -14.30 -5.96
N VAL A 56 -3.51 -13.68 -6.67
CA VAL A 56 -3.43 -13.51 -8.14
C VAL A 56 -2.19 -12.69 -8.52
N SER A 57 -1.94 -11.60 -7.81
CA SER A 57 -0.80 -10.72 -8.04
C SER A 57 0.54 -11.45 -7.83
N ILE A 58 0.64 -12.22 -6.75
CA ILE A 58 1.82 -13.03 -6.45
C ILE A 58 2.01 -14.14 -7.49
N SER A 59 0.95 -14.81 -7.93
CA SER A 59 1.04 -15.84 -8.97
C SER A 59 1.60 -15.31 -10.29
N ARG A 60 1.24 -14.09 -10.68
CA ARG A 60 1.84 -13.39 -11.84
C ARG A 60 3.34 -13.18 -11.63
N LEU A 61 3.74 -12.76 -10.44
CA LEU A 61 5.14 -12.55 -10.09
C LEU A 61 5.94 -13.85 -10.08
N MET A 62 5.38 -14.95 -9.56
CA MET A 62 5.99 -16.29 -9.60
C MET A 62 6.23 -16.75 -11.04
N THR A 63 5.30 -16.45 -11.94
CA THR A 63 5.43 -16.76 -13.38
C THR A 63 6.55 -15.95 -14.03
N ALA A 64 6.68 -14.67 -13.68
CA ALA A 64 7.74 -13.80 -14.20
C ALA A 64 9.13 -14.13 -13.61
N PHE A 65 9.19 -14.65 -12.39
CA PHE A 65 10.41 -14.94 -11.65
C PHE A 65 10.46 -16.41 -11.14
N PRO A 66 10.50 -17.41 -12.04
CA PRO A 66 10.33 -18.83 -11.68
C PRO A 66 11.51 -19.42 -10.87
N LYS A 67 12.63 -18.70 -10.77
CA LYS A 67 13.81 -19.14 -10.00
C LYS A 67 13.73 -18.75 -8.53
N MET A 68 12.78 -17.90 -8.14
CA MET A 68 12.57 -17.53 -6.74
C MET A 68 11.76 -18.61 -6.02
N GLY A 69 12.10 -18.87 -4.76
CA GLY A 69 11.41 -19.87 -3.95
C GLY A 69 10.14 -19.35 -3.30
N ASP A 70 9.19 -20.24 -3.01
CA ASP A 70 7.94 -19.95 -2.30
C ASP A 70 8.10 -19.14 -0.99
N PRO A 71 9.15 -19.35 -0.16
CA PRO A 71 9.35 -18.54 1.05
C PRO A 71 9.44 -17.04 0.78
N PHE A 72 10.03 -16.64 -0.35
CA PHE A 72 10.13 -15.24 -0.75
C PHE A 72 8.75 -14.64 -1.01
N PHE A 73 7.91 -15.35 -1.76
CA PHE A 73 6.57 -14.89 -2.13
C PHE A 73 5.61 -14.88 -0.94
N ASN A 74 5.73 -15.85 -0.02
CA ASN A 74 4.98 -15.86 1.23
C ASN A 74 5.31 -14.63 2.10
N LEU A 75 6.61 -14.32 2.24
CA LEU A 75 7.05 -13.13 2.97
C LEU A 75 6.58 -11.84 2.27
N LEU A 76 6.60 -11.79 0.95
CA LEU A 76 6.05 -10.65 0.20
C LEU A 76 4.55 -10.45 0.49
N ALA A 77 3.75 -11.53 0.51
CA ALA A 77 2.32 -11.45 0.83
C ALA A 77 2.07 -10.83 2.21
N GLU A 78 2.84 -11.28 3.21
CA GLU A 78 2.78 -10.74 4.56
C GLU A 78 3.11 -9.24 4.58
N ARG A 79 4.18 -8.84 3.87
CA ARG A 79 4.61 -7.44 3.83
C ARG A 79 3.64 -6.54 3.06
N VAL A 80 3.00 -7.03 2.00
CA VAL A 80 1.94 -6.30 1.27
C VAL A 80 0.76 -5.99 2.20
N ARG A 81 0.32 -6.97 3.01
CA ARG A 81 -0.73 -6.76 4.02
C ARG A 81 -0.28 -5.81 5.13
N ALA A 82 0.93 -6.01 5.67
CA ALA A 82 1.46 -5.16 6.74
C ALA A 82 1.61 -3.69 6.32
N ASN A 83 1.95 -3.43 5.05
CA ASN A 83 2.08 -2.08 4.49
C ASN A 83 0.76 -1.51 3.94
N LYS A 84 -0.38 -2.19 4.16
CA LYS A 84 -1.72 -1.72 3.77
C LYS A 84 -1.79 -1.33 2.28
N PHE A 85 -1.26 -2.18 1.41
CA PHE A 85 -1.35 -1.96 -0.03
C PHE A 85 -2.81 -2.02 -0.49
N THR A 86 -3.22 -1.08 -1.34
CA THR A 86 -4.45 -1.20 -2.13
C THR A 86 -4.20 -2.11 -3.34
N THR A 87 -5.25 -2.65 -3.93
CA THR A 87 -5.19 -3.50 -5.13
C THR A 87 -4.48 -2.78 -6.28
N LYS A 88 -4.81 -1.50 -6.48
CA LYS A 88 -4.19 -0.67 -7.52
C LYS A 88 -2.70 -0.48 -7.27
N ARG A 89 -2.31 -0.18 -6.03
CA ARG A 89 -0.91 -0.04 -5.64
C ARG A 89 -0.12 -1.31 -5.90
N LEU A 90 -0.68 -2.46 -5.52
CA LEU A 90 -0.04 -3.76 -5.71
C LEU A 90 0.16 -4.10 -7.18
N ASN A 91 -0.88 -3.92 -7.99
CA ASN A 91 -0.80 -4.17 -9.43
C ASN A 91 0.21 -3.27 -10.12
N ASP A 92 0.18 -1.97 -9.83
CA ASP A 92 1.13 -1.01 -10.41
C ASP A 92 2.57 -1.33 -9.98
N ALA A 93 2.78 -1.72 -8.71
CA ALA A 93 4.11 -2.12 -8.22
C ALA A 93 4.66 -3.33 -8.98
N ILE A 94 3.82 -4.35 -9.18
CA ILE A 94 4.22 -5.58 -9.87
C ILE A 94 4.44 -5.34 -11.35
N ASN A 95 3.54 -4.59 -12.02
CA ASN A 95 3.71 -4.26 -13.43
C ASN A 95 4.99 -3.46 -13.64
N HIS A 96 5.21 -2.40 -12.84
CA HIS A 96 6.43 -1.60 -12.92
C HIS A 96 7.68 -2.45 -12.69
N LEU A 97 7.63 -3.40 -11.74
CA LEU A 97 8.72 -4.33 -11.53
C LEU A 97 8.97 -5.18 -12.78
N ILE A 98 7.95 -5.87 -13.30
CA ILE A 98 8.08 -6.75 -14.46
C ILE A 98 8.63 -5.99 -15.67
N ASP A 99 8.13 -4.78 -15.92
CA ASP A 99 8.49 -3.97 -17.09
C ASP A 99 9.91 -3.38 -17.01
N ASN A 100 10.40 -3.10 -15.79
CA ASN A 100 11.66 -2.35 -15.58
C ASN A 100 12.74 -3.14 -14.82
N PHE A 101 12.54 -4.44 -14.56
CA PHE A 101 13.50 -5.20 -13.77
C PHE A 101 14.80 -5.45 -14.55
N ASN A 102 15.85 -4.76 -14.15
CA ASN A 102 17.21 -5.11 -14.53
C ASN A 102 17.64 -6.35 -13.75
N TYR A 103 18.19 -7.36 -14.42
CA TYR A 103 18.62 -8.63 -13.81
C TYR A 103 19.64 -8.41 -12.68
N LYS A 104 19.12 -8.21 -11.47
CA LYS A 104 19.78 -8.19 -10.16
C LYS A 104 19.02 -9.14 -9.24
N GLU A 105 19.50 -9.33 -8.01
CA GLU A 105 18.74 -10.07 -7.01
C GLU A 105 17.49 -9.27 -6.59
N LEU A 106 16.30 -9.86 -6.75
CA LEU A 106 15.03 -9.20 -6.40
C LEU A 106 14.87 -9.17 -4.89
N ASN A 107 14.66 -7.98 -4.32
CA ASN A 107 14.40 -7.79 -2.90
C ASN A 107 12.94 -7.35 -2.67
N ILE A 108 12.32 -7.83 -1.59
CA ILE A 108 10.99 -7.39 -1.14
C ILE A 108 10.92 -5.87 -1.01
N ALA A 109 12.01 -5.24 -0.55
CA ALA A 109 12.15 -3.79 -0.46
C ALA A 109 11.81 -3.09 -1.78
N ASP A 110 12.18 -3.67 -2.93
CA ASP A 110 11.93 -3.07 -4.25
C ASP A 110 10.44 -3.02 -4.61
N ILE A 111 9.64 -3.91 -4.03
CA ILE A 111 8.19 -3.98 -4.25
C ILE A 111 7.45 -3.13 -3.22
N ILE A 112 7.78 -3.27 -1.94
CA ILE A 112 7.06 -2.58 -0.85
C ILE A 112 7.31 -1.06 -0.84
N LYS A 113 8.47 -0.61 -1.35
CA LYS A 113 8.78 0.82 -1.45
C LYS A 113 8.00 1.52 -2.55
N PHE A 114 7.39 0.76 -3.47
CA PHE A 114 6.67 1.35 -4.59
C PHE A 114 5.46 2.12 -4.09
N ASP A 115 5.41 3.40 -4.45
CA ASP A 115 4.32 4.30 -4.12
C ASP A 115 4.34 5.45 -5.14
N LYS A 116 3.17 5.78 -5.71
CA LYS A 116 3.02 6.97 -6.53
C LYS A 116 2.57 8.07 -5.58
N ARG A 117 3.40 9.09 -5.42
CA ARG A 117 3.19 10.15 -4.45
C ARG A 117 3.13 11.48 -5.16
N ALA A 118 2.17 12.32 -4.78
CA ALA A 118 2.09 13.68 -5.25
C ALA A 118 2.50 14.65 -4.16
N LYS A 119 3.18 15.73 -4.56
CA LYS A 119 3.63 16.77 -3.63
C LYS A 119 2.46 17.65 -3.22
N LEU A 120 2.38 17.92 -1.92
CA LEU A 120 1.38 18.81 -1.34
C LEU A 120 1.97 20.21 -1.21
N TYR A 121 1.28 21.18 -1.78
CA TYR A 121 1.63 22.59 -1.72
C TYR A 121 0.65 23.32 -0.81
N SER A 122 1.16 24.17 0.09
CA SER A 122 0.32 25.13 0.80
C SER A 122 -0.12 26.25 -0.16
N TYR A 123 -1.13 27.03 0.25
CA TYR A 123 -1.50 28.23 -0.50
C TYR A 123 -0.31 29.18 -0.71
N ASN A 124 0.51 29.38 0.33
CA ASN A 124 1.67 30.25 0.26
C ASN A 124 2.72 29.74 -0.74
N ASP A 125 2.92 28.42 -0.81
CA ASP A 125 3.85 27.82 -1.78
C ASP A 125 3.39 28.06 -3.20
N VAL A 126 2.09 27.87 -3.47
CA VAL A 126 1.52 28.16 -4.80
C VAL A 126 1.60 29.64 -5.13
N CYS A 127 1.30 30.55 -4.20
CA CYS A 127 1.49 31.98 -4.41
C CYS A 127 2.93 32.33 -4.81
N LYS A 128 3.93 31.74 -4.14
CA LYS A 128 5.34 31.94 -4.50
C LYS A 128 5.66 31.44 -5.90
N MET A 129 5.15 30.27 -6.28
CA MET A 129 5.37 29.70 -7.63
C MET A 129 4.70 30.54 -8.72
N VAL A 130 3.48 31.01 -8.47
CA VAL A 130 2.73 31.87 -9.40
C VAL A 130 3.42 33.22 -9.55
N SER A 131 3.86 33.84 -8.45
CA SER A 131 4.59 35.11 -8.48
C SER A 131 5.94 35.01 -9.21
N LYS A 132 6.56 33.82 -9.25
CA LYS A 132 7.77 33.56 -10.03
C LYS A 132 7.51 33.21 -11.50
N GLY A 133 6.24 33.05 -11.91
CA GLY A 133 5.86 32.61 -13.25
C GLY A 133 6.12 31.12 -13.53
N GLU A 134 6.35 30.31 -12.50
CA GLU A 134 6.67 28.88 -12.64
C GLU A 134 5.42 28.00 -12.80
N ALA A 135 4.25 28.50 -12.42
CA ALA A 135 2.97 27.80 -12.51
C ALA A 135 1.80 28.79 -12.47
N THR A 136 0.61 28.33 -12.83
CA THR A 136 -0.66 29.06 -12.64
C THR A 136 -1.52 28.37 -11.60
N PHE A 137 -2.45 29.09 -10.98
CA PHE A 137 -3.40 28.47 -10.03
C PHE A 137 -4.24 27.36 -10.67
N SER A 138 -4.49 27.45 -11.98
CA SER A 138 -5.26 26.47 -12.75
C SER A 138 -4.55 25.10 -12.89
N ASP A 139 -3.23 25.06 -12.69
CA ASP A 139 -2.42 23.83 -12.78
C ASP A 139 -2.57 22.93 -11.54
N PHE A 140 -3.22 23.45 -10.50
CA PHE A 140 -3.39 22.75 -9.24
C PHE A 140 -4.84 22.29 -9.04
N ALA A 141 -5.00 21.09 -8.51
CA ALA A 141 -6.23 20.61 -7.90
C ALA A 141 -6.16 20.81 -6.39
N VAL A 142 -7.31 21.10 -5.76
CA VAL A 142 -7.41 21.19 -4.30
C VAL A 142 -7.73 19.81 -3.77
N LYS A 143 -6.97 19.37 -2.75
CA LYS A 143 -7.22 18.13 -2.03
C LYS A 143 -7.32 18.41 -0.54
N GLU A 144 -8.43 18.01 0.06
CA GLU A 144 -8.62 18.08 1.51
C GLU A 144 -8.02 16.83 2.16
N ILE A 145 -7.14 17.02 3.14
CA ILE A 145 -6.56 15.93 3.91
C ILE A 145 -6.61 16.32 5.39
N ASN A 146 -7.28 15.51 6.21
CA ASN A 146 -7.47 15.76 7.64
C ASN A 146 -8.01 17.17 7.96
N GLY A 147 -8.97 17.68 7.17
CA GLY A 147 -9.56 19.01 7.35
C GLY A 147 -8.69 20.19 6.88
N THR A 148 -7.49 19.92 6.34
CA THR A 148 -6.60 20.94 5.78
C THR A 148 -6.60 20.87 4.26
N HIS A 149 -6.77 22.02 3.62
CA HIS A 149 -6.75 22.13 2.16
C HIS A 149 -5.32 22.27 1.63
N TYR A 150 -4.90 21.28 0.85
CA TYR A 150 -3.65 21.29 0.10
C TYR A 150 -3.91 21.48 -1.39
N ARG A 151 -2.88 21.91 -2.12
CA ARG A 151 -2.87 21.97 -3.58
C ARG A 151 -1.91 20.94 -4.13
N VAL A 152 -2.32 20.26 -5.19
CA VAL A 152 -1.54 19.21 -5.87
C VAL A 152 -1.53 19.50 -7.35
N LYS A 153 -0.38 19.35 -8.03
CA LYS A 153 -0.34 19.56 -9.49
C LYS A 153 -1.19 18.50 -10.17
N LYS A 154 -1.98 18.90 -11.17
CA LYS A 154 -2.82 17.97 -11.94
C LYS A 154 -1.97 16.91 -12.66
N THR A 155 -0.79 17.29 -13.13
CA THR A 155 0.20 16.38 -13.74
C THR A 155 0.69 15.27 -12.81
N ASP A 156 0.60 15.46 -11.50
CA ASP A 156 1.06 14.47 -10.52
C ASP A 156 -0.08 13.49 -10.14
N ILE A 157 -1.30 13.71 -10.62
CA ILE A 157 -2.48 12.89 -10.32
C ILE A 157 -2.82 11.95 -11.49
N GLU A 158 -2.47 12.34 -12.72
CA GLU A 158 -2.62 11.56 -13.96
C GLU A 158 -1.60 10.42 -14.06
#